data_AF-A0A0A0YN62-F1
#
_entry.id   AF-A0A0A0YN62-F1
#
_cell.length_a   1.000
_cell.length_b   1.000
_cell.length_c   1.000
_cell.angle_alpha   90.00
_cell.angle_beta   90.00
_cell.angle_gamma   90.00
#
_symmetry.space_group_name_H-M   'P 1'
#
loop_
_entity.id
_entity.type
_entity.pdbx_description
1 polymer ?
#
loop_
_entity_poly.entity_id
_entity_poly.type
_entity_poly.pdbx_seq_one_letter_code
_entity_poly.pdbx_strand_id
1 'polypeptide(L)'
;SSGASFVFLFLFLHLGRAISYGSYFYNPNTWFSGIILFFFLMATAFMGYVLPFGQMSFWGATVITNLLSPFPSLIEWVSGGHYVYNPTLKRFFIFHFLFPFLLCGFRILHLFYLHFLSSNNPLRNSTNNKIPFFPFIFQKDFFGFILILCLYLLQTHFGISSFSHPDNALEVCGLLTPLHIVPEWYFLCQYAMLKAV
;
A
#
# COMPACT_ATOMS: atom_id res chain seq x y z
N SER A 1 -8.21 8.51 3.56
CA SER A 1 -7.23 8.68 2.46
C SER A 1 -5.84 9.05 2.98
N SER A 2 -5.66 10.14 3.74
CA SER A 2 -4.33 10.64 4.15
C SER A 2 -3.42 9.61 4.84
N GLY A 3 -3.95 8.81 5.78
CA GLY A 3 -3.15 7.77 6.45
C GLY A 3 -2.58 6.72 5.47
N ALA A 4 -3.41 6.23 4.54
CA ALA A 4 -2.97 5.31 3.49
C ALA A 4 -1.91 5.96 2.59
N SER A 5 -2.10 7.21 2.19
CA SER A 5 -1.10 7.95 1.40
C SER A 5 0.25 8.03 2.12
N PHE A 6 0.27 8.37 3.42
CA PHE A 6 1.52 8.38 4.19
C PHE A 6 2.17 6.99 4.26
N VAL A 7 1.39 5.91 4.41
CA VAL A 7 1.91 4.55 4.37
C VAL A 7 2.61 4.25 3.05
N PHE A 8 1.99 4.56 1.90
CA PHE A 8 2.62 4.33 0.59
C PHE A 8 3.81 5.24 0.32
N LEU A 9 3.78 6.49 0.80
CA LEU A 9 4.94 7.37 0.75
C LEU A 9 6.16 6.74 1.43
N PHE A 10 6.01 6.27 2.67
CA PHE A 10 7.12 5.62 3.38
C PHE A 10 7.47 4.26 2.79
N LEU A 11 6.50 3.52 2.24
CA LEU A 11 6.75 2.26 1.54
C LEU A 11 7.65 2.47 0.32
N PHE A 12 7.38 3.50 -0.50
CA PHE A 12 8.21 3.84 -1.64
C PHE A 12 9.59 4.34 -1.22
N LEU A 13 9.69 5.17 -0.17
CA LEU A 13 10.99 5.58 0.37
C LEU A 13 11.79 4.37 0.90
N HIS A 14 11.11 3.42 1.55
CA HIS A 14 11.72 2.19 2.06
C HIS A 14 12.25 1.30 0.92
N LEU A 15 11.44 1.07 -0.12
CA LEU A 15 11.85 0.34 -1.32
C LEU A 15 13.00 1.04 -2.05
N GLY A 16 12.91 2.37 -2.21
CA GLY A 16 13.95 3.18 -2.82
C GLY A 16 15.29 3.06 -2.09
N ARG A 17 15.26 3.11 -0.74
CA ARG A 17 16.45 2.86 0.10
C ARG A 17 17.02 1.46 -0.09
N ALA A 18 16.15 0.45 -0.15
CA ALA A 18 16.59 -0.94 -0.31
C ALA A 18 17.29 -1.16 -1.66
N ILE A 19 16.77 -0.54 -2.74
CA ILE A 19 17.37 -0.58 -4.07
C ILE A 19 18.68 0.20 -4.11
N SER A 20 18.69 1.46 -3.64
CA SER A 20 19.85 2.35 -3.73
C SER A 20 21.08 1.83 -3.01
N TYR A 21 20.91 1.22 -1.82
CA TYR A 21 22.02 0.64 -1.07
C TYR A 21 22.25 -0.85 -1.35
N GLY A 22 21.55 -1.45 -2.33
CA GLY A 22 21.69 -2.87 -2.65
C GLY A 22 21.31 -3.81 -1.50
N SER A 23 20.37 -3.39 -0.64
CA SER A 23 19.92 -4.15 0.53
C SER A 23 19.15 -5.41 0.12
N TYR A 24 18.53 -5.41 -1.06
CA TYR A 24 17.85 -6.58 -1.62
C TYR A 24 18.81 -7.74 -1.91
N PHE A 25 20.06 -7.42 -2.29
CA PHE A 25 21.10 -8.41 -2.52
C PHE A 25 21.72 -8.90 -1.20
N TYR A 26 21.88 -7.99 -0.24
CA TYR A 26 22.45 -8.30 1.07
C TYR A 26 21.53 -9.20 1.92
N ASN A 27 20.24 -8.85 2.01
CA ASN A 27 19.23 -9.60 2.76
C ASN A 27 18.08 -10.05 1.84
N PRO A 28 18.27 -11.09 1.01
CA PRO A 28 17.28 -11.53 0.05
C PRO A 28 15.99 -12.02 0.71
N ASN A 29 16.07 -12.71 1.85
CA ASN A 29 14.87 -13.18 2.57
C ASN A 29 14.03 -12.02 3.13
N THR A 30 14.68 -10.98 3.64
CA THR A 30 14.00 -9.74 4.05
C THR A 30 13.39 -9.04 2.84
N TRP A 31 14.06 -9.03 1.68
CA TRP A 31 13.51 -8.46 0.46
C TRP A 31 12.26 -9.18 -0.04
N PHE A 32 12.28 -10.51 -0.15
CA PHE A 32 11.13 -11.29 -0.59
C PHE A 32 9.94 -11.18 0.38
N SER A 33 10.18 -11.22 1.68
CA SER A 33 9.11 -10.94 2.67
C SER A 33 8.59 -9.50 2.55
N GLY A 34 9.43 -8.54 2.18
CA GLY A 34 9.03 -7.16 1.88
C GLY A 34 8.13 -7.05 0.64
N ILE A 35 8.42 -7.82 -0.41
CA ILE A 35 7.56 -7.91 -1.61
C ILE A 35 6.17 -8.46 -1.23
N ILE A 36 6.10 -9.49 -0.38
CA ILE A 36 4.84 -10.02 0.11
C ILE A 36 4.05 -8.94 0.87
N LEU A 37 4.72 -8.23 1.80
CA LEU A 37 4.11 -7.11 2.52
C LEU A 37 3.60 -6.01 1.58
N PHE A 38 4.36 -5.69 0.53
CA PHE A 38 3.97 -4.71 -0.49
C PHE A 38 2.66 -5.10 -1.17
N PHE A 39 2.53 -6.34 -1.65
CA PHE A 39 1.30 -6.82 -2.28
C PHE A 39 0.10 -6.83 -1.32
N PHE A 40 0.29 -7.25 -0.07
CA PHE A 40 -0.79 -7.20 0.93
C PHE A 40 -1.23 -5.77 1.25
N LEU A 41 -0.29 -4.81 1.33
CA LEU A 41 -0.62 -3.38 1.50
C LEU A 41 -1.40 -2.83 0.30
N MET A 42 -0.98 -3.16 -0.93
CA MET A 42 -1.73 -2.80 -2.15
C MET A 42 -3.15 -3.34 -2.12
N ALA A 43 -3.33 -4.63 -1.82
CA ALA A 43 -4.65 -5.25 -1.75
C ALA A 43 -5.52 -4.62 -0.65
N THR A 44 -4.95 -4.40 0.54
CA THR A 44 -5.65 -3.78 1.67
C THR A 44 -6.12 -2.36 1.32
N ALA A 45 -5.25 -1.56 0.71
CA ALA A 45 -5.56 -0.19 0.33
C ALA A 45 -6.60 -0.11 -0.79
N PHE A 46 -6.49 -0.96 -1.81
CA PHE A 46 -7.49 -1.06 -2.87
C PHE A 46 -8.87 -1.41 -2.29
N MET A 47 -8.99 -2.47 -1.49
CA MET A 47 -10.29 -2.83 -0.92
C MET A 47 -10.84 -1.74 -0.01
N GLY A 48 -9.99 -1.10 0.79
CA GLY A 48 -10.36 0.03 1.64
C GLY A 48 -10.86 1.24 0.84
N TYR A 49 -10.26 1.49 -0.32
CA TYR A 49 -10.69 2.53 -1.25
C TYR A 49 -12.08 2.25 -1.85
N VAL A 50 -12.48 0.98 -1.97
CA VAL A 50 -13.79 0.61 -2.52
C VAL A 50 -14.93 0.83 -1.50
N LEU A 51 -14.64 0.78 -0.19
CA LEU A 51 -15.67 0.79 0.87
C LEU A 51 -16.55 2.05 0.96
N PRO A 52 -16.05 3.29 0.73
CA PRO A 52 -16.90 4.47 0.67
C PRO A 52 -17.96 4.41 -0.42
N PHE A 53 -17.77 3.55 -1.43
CA PHE A 53 -18.69 3.29 -2.53
C PHE A 53 -19.14 4.54 -3.31
N GLY A 54 -18.20 5.48 -3.50
CA GLY A 54 -18.37 6.60 -4.42
C GLY A 54 -18.11 6.23 -5.88
N GLN A 55 -18.19 7.22 -6.77
CA GLN A 55 -17.99 7.01 -8.22
C GLN A 55 -16.64 6.35 -8.56
N MET A 56 -15.53 6.91 -8.07
CA MET A 56 -14.20 6.38 -8.36
C MET A 56 -13.97 5.03 -7.67
N SER A 57 -14.51 4.81 -6.47
CA SER A 57 -14.49 3.52 -5.77
C SER A 57 -15.15 2.43 -6.59
N PHE A 58 -16.39 2.64 -7.05
CA PHE A 58 -17.16 1.66 -7.80
C PHE A 58 -16.51 1.35 -9.14
N TRP A 59 -16.24 2.36 -9.94
CA TRP A 59 -15.68 2.13 -11.27
C TRP A 59 -14.24 1.64 -11.20
N GLY A 60 -13.46 2.09 -10.20
CA GLY A 60 -12.12 1.57 -9.94
C GLY A 60 -12.16 0.07 -9.59
N ALA A 61 -13.13 -0.35 -8.77
CA ALA A 61 -13.36 -1.76 -8.49
C ALA A 61 -13.71 -2.54 -9.76
N THR A 62 -14.61 -2.02 -10.58
CA THR A 62 -15.02 -2.64 -11.85
C THR A 62 -13.85 -2.81 -12.80
N VAL A 63 -13.03 -1.77 -13.01
CA VAL A 63 -11.85 -1.84 -13.90
C VAL A 63 -10.83 -2.85 -13.39
N ILE A 64 -10.48 -2.79 -12.10
CA ILE A 64 -9.44 -3.65 -11.52
C ILE A 64 -9.88 -5.12 -11.49
N THR A 65 -11.14 -5.40 -11.11
CA THR A 65 -11.66 -6.77 -11.10
C THR A 65 -11.76 -7.36 -12.51
N ASN A 66 -12.09 -6.54 -13.52
CA ASN A 66 -12.15 -6.97 -14.91
C ASN A 66 -10.79 -7.35 -15.51
N LEU A 67 -9.66 -6.99 -14.88
CA LEU A 67 -8.34 -7.51 -15.26
C LEU A 67 -8.22 -9.02 -15.10
N LEU A 68 -9.13 -9.64 -14.34
CA LEU A 68 -9.21 -11.10 -14.16
C LEU A 68 -10.02 -11.80 -15.27
N SER A 69 -10.60 -11.06 -16.22
CA SER A 69 -11.38 -11.62 -17.34
C SER A 69 -10.67 -12.68 -18.19
N PRO A 70 -9.33 -12.69 -18.34
CA PRO A 70 -8.65 -13.78 -19.05
C PRO A 70 -8.76 -15.15 -18.37
N PHE A 71 -9.13 -15.19 -17.08
CA PHE A 71 -9.25 -16.42 -16.31
C PHE A 71 -10.73 -16.78 -16.09
N PRO A 72 -11.20 -17.97 -16.55
CA PRO A 72 -12.60 -18.35 -16.44
C PRO A 72 -13.12 -18.30 -15.00
N SER A 73 -14.35 -17.79 -14.82
CA SER A 73 -15.08 -17.70 -13.55
C SER A 73 -14.46 -16.87 -12.41
N LEU A 74 -13.25 -16.28 -12.59
CA LEU A 74 -12.62 -15.50 -11.51
C LEU A 74 -13.39 -14.21 -11.16
N ILE A 75 -13.94 -13.51 -12.15
CA ILE A 75 -14.73 -12.29 -11.89
C ILE A 75 -15.94 -12.63 -11.02
N GLU A 76 -16.67 -13.68 -11.36
CA GLU A 76 -17.85 -14.12 -10.62
C GLU A 76 -17.49 -14.59 -9.21
N TRP A 77 -16.38 -15.32 -9.09
CA TRP A 77 -15.88 -15.79 -7.81
C TRP A 77 -15.48 -14.64 -6.89
N VAL A 78 -14.72 -13.65 -7.39
CA VAL A 78 -14.31 -12.48 -6.60
C VAL A 78 -15.51 -11.60 -6.26
N SER A 79 -16.31 -11.25 -7.26
CA SER A 79 -17.42 -10.31 -7.12
C SER A 79 -18.62 -10.90 -6.38
N GLY A 80 -18.78 -12.23 -6.37
CA GLY A 80 -19.98 -12.90 -5.87
C GLY A 80 -21.21 -12.72 -6.78
N GLY A 81 -20.97 -12.51 -8.07
CA GLY A 81 -21.94 -12.22 -9.12
C GLY A 81 -21.24 -11.73 -10.39
N HIS A 82 -21.97 -11.46 -11.48
CA HIS A 82 -21.37 -11.11 -12.77
C HIS A 82 -20.68 -9.73 -12.81
N TYR A 83 -20.97 -8.84 -11.86
CA TYR A 83 -20.39 -7.50 -11.78
C TYR A 83 -20.25 -7.05 -10.31
N VAL A 84 -19.49 -5.99 -10.09
CA VAL A 84 -19.28 -5.41 -8.76
C VAL A 84 -20.60 -4.89 -8.20
N TYR A 85 -21.02 -5.42 -7.05
CA TYR A 85 -22.24 -4.98 -6.36
C TYR A 85 -22.14 -5.25 -4.84
N ASN A 86 -23.28 -5.30 -4.16
CA ASN A 86 -23.37 -5.53 -2.72
C ASN A 86 -22.62 -6.78 -2.22
N PRO A 87 -22.65 -7.96 -2.89
CA PRO A 87 -21.87 -9.12 -2.45
C PRO A 87 -20.36 -8.84 -2.43
N THR A 88 -19.87 -8.10 -3.44
CA THR A 88 -18.46 -7.71 -3.55
C THR A 88 -18.03 -6.82 -2.39
N LEU A 89 -18.83 -5.79 -2.07
CA LEU A 89 -18.55 -4.86 -0.98
C LEU A 89 -18.44 -5.55 0.38
N LYS A 90 -19.40 -6.43 0.69
CA LYS A 90 -19.38 -7.16 1.97
C LYS A 90 -18.14 -8.03 2.13
N ARG A 91 -17.70 -8.68 1.04
CA ARG A 91 -16.46 -9.48 1.04
C ARG A 91 -15.23 -8.59 1.17
N PHE A 92 -15.16 -7.50 0.41
CA PHE A 92 -14.04 -6.56 0.47
C PHE A 92 -13.93 -5.93 1.85
N PHE A 93 -15.04 -5.65 2.54
CA PHE A 93 -15.02 -5.21 3.92
C PHE A 93 -14.35 -6.24 4.86
N ILE A 94 -14.75 -7.51 4.76
CA ILE A 94 -14.17 -8.59 5.59
C ILE A 94 -12.67 -8.74 5.31
N PHE A 95 -12.25 -8.75 4.04
CA PHE A 95 -10.85 -8.86 3.67
C PHE A 95 -10.03 -7.63 4.06
N HIS A 96 -10.57 -6.42 3.86
CA HIS A 96 -9.93 -5.18 4.28
C HIS A 96 -9.74 -5.12 5.80
N PHE A 97 -10.69 -5.67 6.58
CA PHE A 97 -10.56 -5.80 8.02
C PHE A 97 -9.52 -6.85 8.42
N LEU A 98 -9.50 -8.02 7.75
CA LEU A 98 -8.62 -9.14 8.10
C LEU A 98 -7.15 -8.91 7.72
N PHE A 99 -6.89 -8.34 6.55
CA PHE A 99 -5.53 -8.23 6.00
C PHE A 99 -4.55 -7.41 6.87
N PRO A 100 -4.95 -6.32 7.55
CA PRO A 100 -4.09 -5.65 8.53
C PRO A 100 -3.55 -6.58 9.63
N PHE A 101 -4.33 -7.56 10.10
CA PHE A 101 -3.87 -8.52 11.10
C PHE A 101 -2.87 -9.54 10.50
N LEU A 102 -3.13 -10.01 9.28
CA LEU A 102 -2.17 -10.85 8.55
C LEU A 102 -0.85 -10.09 8.28
N LEU A 103 -0.95 -8.81 7.93
CA LEU A 103 0.22 -7.92 7.75
C LEU A 103 1.06 -7.81 9.03
N CYS A 104 0.46 -7.80 10.22
CA CYS A 104 1.22 -7.85 11.47
C CYS A 104 2.06 -9.13 11.58
N GLY A 105 1.50 -10.29 11.21
CA GLY A 105 2.24 -11.56 11.17
C GLY A 105 3.42 -11.54 10.19
N PHE A 106 3.18 -11.09 8.95
CA PHE A 106 4.25 -10.97 7.95
C PHE A 106 5.31 -9.93 8.33
N ARG A 107 4.94 -8.88 9.08
CA ARG A 107 5.91 -7.89 9.59
C ARG A 107 6.87 -8.50 10.59
N ILE A 108 6.40 -9.37 11.48
CA ILE A 108 7.25 -10.11 12.42
C ILE A 108 8.24 -10.98 11.65
N LEU A 109 7.76 -11.71 10.63
CA LEU A 109 8.61 -12.54 9.78
C LEU A 109 9.64 -11.71 8.98
N HIS A 110 9.24 -10.54 8.48
CA HIS A 110 10.15 -9.61 7.80
C HIS A 110 11.27 -9.12 8.73
N LEU A 111 10.92 -8.74 9.97
CA LEU A 111 11.90 -8.34 10.99
C LEU A 111 12.77 -9.51 11.44
N PHE A 112 12.22 -10.72 11.56
CA PHE A 112 12.99 -11.92 11.88
C PHE A 112 14.13 -12.15 10.87
N TYR A 113 13.85 -12.08 9.56
CA TYR A 113 14.90 -12.19 8.55
C TYR A 113 15.92 -11.05 8.61
N LEU A 114 15.47 -9.83 8.92
CA LEU A 114 16.37 -8.70 9.10
C LEU A 114 17.32 -8.92 10.28
N HIS A 115 16.82 -9.45 11.40
CA HIS A 115 17.63 -9.74 12.59
C HIS A 115 18.64 -10.86 12.37
N PHE A 116 18.36 -11.82 11.47
CA PHE A 116 19.26 -12.93 11.17
C PHE A 116 20.60 -12.48 10.57
N LEU A 117 20.58 -11.53 9.64
CA LEU A 117 21.79 -11.00 8.96
C LEU A 117 22.18 -9.59 9.40
N SER A 118 21.35 -8.90 10.19
CA SER A 118 21.46 -7.49 10.57
C SER A 118 21.19 -6.52 9.40
N SER A 119 21.09 -5.23 9.73
CA SER A 119 20.90 -4.15 8.75
C SER A 119 22.14 -3.91 7.90
N ASN A 120 21.91 -3.59 6.62
CA ASN A 120 22.91 -3.00 5.72
C ASN A 120 23.20 -1.52 6.09
N ASN A 121 24.28 -0.94 5.56
CA ASN A 121 24.66 0.45 5.74
C ASN A 121 24.93 1.17 4.39
N PRO A 122 24.96 2.51 4.35
CA PRO A 122 25.13 3.26 3.10
C PRO A 122 26.45 2.98 2.35
N LEU A 123 27.51 2.56 3.04
CA LEU A 123 28.79 2.19 2.43
C LEU A 123 28.80 0.74 1.91
N ARG A 124 27.75 -0.03 2.18
CA ARG A 124 27.58 -1.44 1.75
C ARG A 124 28.71 -2.39 2.18
N ASN A 125 29.50 -2.00 3.19
CA ASN A 125 30.63 -2.78 3.68
C ASN A 125 30.36 -3.26 5.10
N SER A 126 30.71 -4.51 5.42
CA SER A 126 30.65 -5.01 6.78
C SER A 126 31.77 -4.38 7.63
N THR A 127 31.39 -3.56 8.61
CA THR A 127 32.33 -2.99 9.57
C THR A 127 32.03 -3.51 10.98
N ASN A 128 33.06 -3.57 11.84
CA ASN A 128 32.89 -3.91 13.25
C ASN A 128 32.38 -2.74 14.11
N ASN A 129 32.07 -1.59 13.48
CA ASN A 129 31.64 -0.37 14.16
C ASN A 129 30.13 -0.38 14.41
N LYS A 130 29.66 -1.31 15.25
CA LYS A 130 28.25 -1.39 15.66
C LYS A 130 28.02 -0.56 16.92
N ILE A 131 26.91 0.17 16.95
CA ILE A 131 26.40 0.86 18.14
C ILE A 131 25.13 0.15 18.65
N PRO A 132 24.84 0.19 19.96
CA PRO A 132 23.61 -0.39 20.47
C PRO A 132 22.38 0.38 19.97
N PHE A 133 21.24 -0.33 19.82
CA PHE A 133 19.98 0.29 19.41
C PHE A 133 19.50 1.36 20.40
N PHE A 134 19.55 1.04 21.69
CA PHE A 134 19.28 2.00 22.76
C PHE A 134 20.61 2.55 23.33
N PRO A 135 20.73 3.88 23.54
CA PRO A 135 19.72 4.92 23.29
C PRO A 135 19.74 5.49 21.87
N PHE A 136 20.80 5.21 21.09
CA PHE A 136 21.14 5.99 19.90
C PHE A 136 20.10 5.90 18.77
N ILE A 137 19.80 4.69 18.30
CA ILE A 137 18.84 4.50 17.20
C ILE A 137 17.43 4.81 17.69
N PHE A 138 17.09 4.42 18.93
CA PHE A 138 15.80 4.73 19.53
C PHE A 138 15.49 6.23 19.55
N GLN A 139 16.44 7.07 19.97
CA GLN A 139 16.25 8.52 20.01
C GLN A 139 16.08 9.12 18.60
N LYS A 140 16.83 8.60 17.62
CA LYS A 140 16.69 8.98 16.22
C LYS A 140 15.30 8.62 15.66
N ASP A 141 14.83 7.40 15.94
CA ASP A 141 13.52 6.92 15.49
C ASP A 141 12.38 7.71 16.15
N PHE A 142 12.52 8.07 17.44
CA PHE A 142 11.56 8.90 18.16
C PHE A 142 11.46 10.32 17.57
N PHE A 143 12.59 10.95 17.28
CA PHE A 143 12.60 12.25 16.60
C PHE A 143 11.96 12.16 15.21
N GLY A 144 12.28 11.11 14.44
CA GLY A 144 11.65 10.84 13.14
C GLY A 144 10.13 10.68 13.25
N PHE A 145 9.66 9.93 14.25
CA PHE A 145 8.23 9.76 14.52
C PHE A 145 7.53 11.10 14.79
N ILE A 146 8.11 11.98 15.62
CA ILE A 146 7.55 13.31 15.90
C ILE A 146 7.42 14.11 14.59
N LEU A 147 8.46 14.12 13.76
CA LEU A 147 8.45 14.85 12.48
C LEU A 147 7.34 14.32 11.55
N ILE A 148 7.21 13.01 11.42
CA ILE A 148 6.17 12.37 10.60
C ILE A 148 4.77 12.69 11.15
N LEU A 149 4.60 12.65 12.48
CA LEU A 149 3.34 12.98 13.14
C LEU A 149 2.95 14.43 12.88
N CYS A 150 3.89 15.38 12.97
CA CYS A 150 3.66 16.78 12.63
C CYS A 150 3.21 16.94 11.17
N LEU A 151 3.89 16.32 10.22
CA LEU A 151 3.51 16.36 8.80
C LEU A 151 2.12 15.74 8.55
N TYR A 152 1.83 14.63 9.23
CA TYR A 152 0.53 13.96 9.13
C TYR A 152 -0.60 14.86 9.67
N LEU A 153 -0.42 15.46 10.85
CA LEU A 153 -1.41 16.38 11.44
C LEU A 153 -1.61 17.63 10.59
N LEU A 154 -0.52 18.19 10.06
CA LEU A 154 -0.58 19.32 9.13
C LEU A 154 -1.41 18.96 7.89
N GLN A 155 -1.15 17.80 7.28
CA GLN A 155 -1.92 17.32 6.14
C GLN A 155 -3.40 17.11 6.50
N THR A 156 -3.72 16.48 7.64
CA THR A 156 -5.11 16.17 7.98
C THR A 156 -5.93 17.39 8.38
N HIS A 157 -5.31 18.39 9.01
CA HIS A 157 -6.01 19.59 9.48
C HIS A 157 -6.06 20.70 8.44
N PHE A 158 -4.98 20.89 7.66
CA PHE A 158 -4.89 22.01 6.71
C PHE A 158 -5.05 21.57 5.25
N GLY A 159 -5.05 20.27 4.95
CA GLY A 159 -5.29 19.78 3.59
C GLY A 159 -4.23 20.23 2.58
N ILE A 160 -2.94 20.22 2.98
CA ILE A 160 -1.81 20.75 2.19
C ILE A 160 -1.76 20.17 0.77
N SER A 161 -2.18 18.92 0.59
CA SER A 161 -2.26 18.24 -0.71
C SER A 161 -3.58 17.47 -0.87
N SER A 162 -4.06 17.31 -2.11
CA SER A 162 -5.20 16.43 -2.37
C SER A 162 -4.75 14.98 -2.52
N PHE A 163 -5.14 14.13 -1.57
CA PHE A 163 -4.80 12.70 -1.54
C PHE A 163 -5.99 11.80 -1.88
N SER A 164 -7.05 12.36 -2.45
CA SER A 164 -8.20 11.60 -2.93
C SER A 164 -8.90 12.38 -4.03
N HIS A 165 -9.44 11.66 -5.00
CA HIS A 165 -10.17 12.26 -6.12
C HIS A 165 -11.53 12.83 -5.64
N PRO A 166 -11.91 14.07 -6.03
CA PRO A 166 -13.15 14.70 -5.59
C PRO A 166 -14.42 13.89 -5.97
N ASP A 167 -14.44 13.29 -7.15
CA ASP A 167 -15.57 12.46 -7.61
C ASP A 167 -15.88 11.27 -6.68
N ASN A 168 -14.94 10.86 -5.82
CA ASN A 168 -15.22 9.80 -4.86
C ASN A 168 -16.11 10.24 -3.69
N ALA A 169 -16.39 11.54 -3.57
CA ALA A 169 -17.41 12.08 -2.67
C ALA A 169 -18.83 12.02 -3.27
N LEU A 170 -18.95 11.79 -4.58
CA LEU A 170 -20.24 11.63 -5.25
C LEU A 170 -20.78 10.22 -5.06
N GLU A 171 -22.09 10.11 -4.84
CA GLU A 171 -22.78 8.82 -4.84
C GLU A 171 -22.59 8.12 -6.19
N VAL A 172 -22.45 6.80 -6.12
CA VAL A 172 -22.25 5.98 -7.31
C VAL A 172 -23.49 5.96 -8.20
N CYS A 173 -23.28 6.17 -9.50
CA CYS A 173 -24.23 5.88 -10.55
C CYS A 173 -23.59 4.84 -11.47
N GLY A 174 -24.02 3.59 -11.37
CA GLY A 174 -23.47 2.48 -12.17
C GLY A 174 -23.73 2.58 -13.68
N LEU A 175 -24.50 3.58 -14.12
CA LEU A 175 -24.78 3.86 -15.53
C LEU A 175 -23.94 5.00 -16.10
N LEU A 176 -23.21 5.74 -15.25
CA LEU A 176 -22.42 6.90 -15.65
C LEU A 176 -20.97 6.71 -15.21
N THR A 177 -20.08 6.43 -16.17
CA THR A 177 -18.64 6.41 -15.94
C THR A 177 -18.09 7.83 -15.83
N PRO A 178 -17.28 8.16 -14.80
CA PRO A 178 -16.52 9.41 -14.75
C PRO A 178 -15.66 9.61 -16.01
N LEU A 179 -15.54 10.86 -16.46
CA LEU A 179 -14.78 11.22 -17.67
C LEU A 179 -13.31 10.77 -17.59
N HIS A 180 -12.70 10.88 -16.42
CA HIS A 180 -11.30 10.53 -16.19
C HIS A 180 -11.14 9.59 -15.00
N ILE A 181 -11.53 8.33 -15.19
CA ILE A 181 -11.30 7.30 -14.19
C ILE A 181 -9.80 7.07 -13.96
N VAL A 182 -9.36 7.28 -12.73
CA VAL A 182 -7.98 7.07 -12.29
C VAL A 182 -7.96 6.46 -10.88
N PRO A 183 -7.01 5.56 -10.58
CA PRO A 183 -6.84 5.07 -9.23
C PRO A 183 -6.17 6.13 -8.34
N GLU A 184 -6.10 5.84 -7.05
CA GLU A 184 -5.32 6.62 -6.10
C GLU A 184 -3.86 6.77 -6.51
N TRP A 185 -3.22 7.86 -6.09
CA TRP A 185 -1.92 8.29 -6.63
C TRP A 185 -0.81 7.23 -6.52
N TYR A 186 -0.84 6.42 -5.46
CA TYR A 186 0.12 5.35 -5.21
C TYR A 186 -0.04 4.13 -6.14
N PHE A 187 -1.05 4.12 -7.01
CA PHE A 187 -1.23 3.12 -8.07
C PHE A 187 -1.04 3.68 -9.49
N LEU A 188 -0.77 4.99 -9.64
CA LEU A 188 -0.68 5.62 -10.96
C LEU A 188 0.45 5.05 -11.82
N CYS A 189 1.56 4.66 -11.21
CA CYS A 189 2.67 4.04 -11.94
C CYS A 189 2.24 2.71 -12.59
N GLN A 190 1.59 1.83 -11.82
CA GLN A 190 1.09 0.54 -12.32
C GLN A 190 -0.01 0.73 -13.35
N TYR A 191 -0.89 1.70 -13.13
CA TYR A 191 -1.94 2.06 -14.07
C TYR A 191 -1.38 2.57 -15.40
N ALA A 192 -0.34 3.40 -15.37
CA ALA A 192 0.34 3.86 -16.58
C ALA A 192 1.03 2.70 -17.32
N MET A 193 1.67 1.78 -16.61
CA MET A 193 2.27 0.57 -17.21
C MET A 193 1.21 -0.29 -17.90
N LEU A 194 0.05 -0.48 -17.28
CA LEU A 194 -1.06 -1.24 -17.86
C LEU A 194 -1.60 -0.57 -19.14
N LYS A 195 -1.72 0.75 -19.15
CA LYS A 195 -2.21 1.52 -20.31
C LYS A 195 -1.24 1.59 -21.49
N ALA A 196 0.03 1.29 -21.27
CA ALA A 196 1.06 1.38 -22.30
C ALA A 196 1.10 0.15 -23.22
N VAL A 197 0.41 -0.93 -22.83
CA VAL A 197 0.24 -2.17 -23.60
C VAL A 197 -1.11 -2.14 -24.30
#